data_AF-A0A6P0XZE0-F1
#
_entry.id   AF-A0A6P0XZE0-F1
#
_cell.length_a   1.000
_cell.length_b   1.000
_cell.length_c   1.000
_cell.angle_alpha   90.00
_cell.angle_beta   90.00
_cell.angle_gamma   90.00
#
_symmetry.space_group_name_H-M   'P 1'
#
loop_
_entity.id
_entity.type
_entity.pdbx_description
1 polymer ?
#
loop_
_entity_poly.entity_id
_entity_poly.type
_entity_poly.pdbx_seq_one_letter_code
_entity_poly.pdbx_strand_id
1 'polypeptide(L)'
;KKTADKYNITNIEQLKDPEIAKLFDSDGDGKANLVGCNPGWSCELVINHHLKAYELEDTVEHNQGQYEILLADAMTRYEQGKPILYYAYDTHWISTVLKPNNDVVWLEVPFTSLPKSMGNLSEKDTSLDGKNFGFQIMQQHIVANKKFLESNPVARKWFELVQIPVADMNVESLRIKEGEDQPEDILRHAQEWIKNNQEKYDNWLETARKAAN
;
A
#
# COMPACT_ATOMS: atom_id res chain seq x y z
N LYS A 1 -13.41 8.91 -1.36
CA LYS A 1 -13.73 9.45 -2.71
C LYS A 1 -14.78 10.55 -2.66
N LYS A 2 -15.96 10.35 -2.05
CA LYS A 2 -17.03 11.38 -1.95
C LYS A 2 -16.54 12.77 -1.53
N THR A 3 -15.72 12.87 -0.48
CA THR A 3 -15.13 14.15 -0.03
C THR A 3 -14.19 14.72 -1.08
N ALA A 4 -13.26 13.91 -1.60
CA ALA A 4 -12.32 14.34 -2.63
C ALA A 4 -13.04 14.87 -3.88
N ASP A 5 -14.07 14.18 -4.38
CA ASP A 5 -14.85 14.64 -5.52
C ASP A 5 -15.57 15.96 -5.23
N LYS A 6 -16.19 16.08 -4.05
CA LYS A 6 -16.98 17.28 -3.66
C LYS A 6 -16.11 18.54 -3.58
N TYR A 7 -14.89 18.41 -3.10
CA TYR A 7 -13.96 19.52 -2.87
C TYR A 7 -12.81 19.56 -3.90
N ASN A 8 -12.87 18.71 -4.94
CA ASN A 8 -11.84 18.56 -5.96
C ASN A 8 -10.43 18.37 -5.37
N ILE A 9 -10.29 17.47 -4.40
CA ILE A 9 -9.04 17.16 -3.72
C ILE A 9 -8.32 16.05 -4.48
N THR A 10 -7.20 16.40 -5.10
CA THR A 10 -6.37 15.48 -5.89
C THR A 10 -4.91 15.46 -5.45
N ASN A 11 -4.46 16.48 -4.71
CA ASN A 11 -3.09 16.61 -4.25
C ASN A 11 -3.05 16.92 -2.74
N ILE A 12 -2.08 16.35 -2.03
CA ILE A 12 -1.92 16.55 -0.58
C ILE A 12 -1.64 18.01 -0.22
N GLU A 13 -1.06 18.81 -1.13
CA GLU A 13 -0.79 20.23 -0.89
C GLU A 13 -2.06 21.03 -0.63
N GLN A 14 -3.23 20.56 -1.09
CA GLN A 14 -4.51 21.21 -0.83
C GLN A 14 -4.89 21.19 0.65
N LEU A 15 -4.28 20.30 1.45
CA LEU A 15 -4.43 20.30 2.90
C LEU A 15 -3.70 21.47 3.58
N LYS A 16 -2.91 22.28 2.85
CA LYS A 16 -2.43 23.58 3.35
C LYS A 16 -3.57 24.54 3.67
N ASP A 17 -4.72 24.40 2.99
CA ASP A 17 -5.92 25.18 3.29
C ASP A 17 -6.58 24.60 4.57
N PRO A 18 -6.66 25.36 5.67
CA PRO A 18 -7.28 24.90 6.92
C PRO A 18 -8.73 24.44 6.74
N GLU A 19 -9.50 25.04 5.82
CA GLU A 19 -10.89 24.65 5.59
C GLU A 19 -11.01 23.28 4.91
N ILE A 20 -10.02 22.91 4.08
CA ILE A 20 -9.92 21.57 3.49
C ILE A 20 -9.38 20.58 4.51
N ALA A 21 -8.35 20.94 5.27
CA ALA A 21 -7.79 20.09 6.31
C ALA A 21 -8.82 19.72 7.38
N LYS A 22 -9.61 20.69 7.83
CA LYS A 22 -10.68 20.51 8.82
C LYS A 22 -11.76 19.51 8.42
N LEU A 23 -11.89 19.18 7.13
CA LEU A 23 -12.78 18.09 6.71
C LEU A 23 -12.36 16.74 7.27
N PHE A 24 -11.07 16.57 7.58
CA PHE A 24 -10.45 15.34 8.09
C PHE A 24 -10.04 15.44 9.58
N ASP A 25 -10.44 16.52 10.25
CA ASP A 25 -10.29 16.70 11.69
C ASP A 25 -11.26 15.78 12.44
N SER A 26 -10.71 14.96 13.34
CA SER A 26 -11.44 13.96 14.10
C SER A 26 -11.41 14.15 15.61
N ASP A 27 -10.55 15.05 16.12
CA ASP A 27 -10.43 15.34 17.55
C ASP A 27 -10.82 16.79 17.92
N GLY A 28 -11.03 17.64 16.91
CA GLY A 28 -11.52 19.01 17.05
C GLY A 28 -10.42 20.06 17.24
N ASP A 29 -9.16 19.73 17.04
CA ASP A 29 -8.04 20.68 17.17
C ASP A 29 -7.85 21.60 15.95
N GLY A 30 -8.58 21.34 14.86
CA GLY A 30 -8.55 22.11 13.61
C GLY A 30 -7.59 21.55 12.54
N LYS A 31 -6.85 20.47 12.81
CA LYS A 31 -5.94 19.83 11.86
C LYS A 31 -6.55 18.55 11.26
N ALA A 32 -6.15 18.21 10.05
CA ALA A 32 -6.43 16.91 9.47
C ALA A 32 -5.66 15.82 10.22
N ASN A 33 -6.35 14.80 10.72
CA ASN A 33 -5.69 13.65 11.34
C ASN A 33 -5.34 12.60 10.27
N LEU A 34 -4.08 12.57 9.85
CA LEU A 34 -3.54 11.53 8.96
C LEU A 34 -3.22 10.28 9.79
N VAL A 35 -4.00 9.21 9.62
CA VAL A 35 -3.63 7.89 10.14
C VAL A 35 -2.35 7.45 9.46
N GLY A 36 -1.25 7.43 10.20
CA GLY A 36 0.06 7.12 9.63
C GLY A 36 0.70 5.89 10.25
N CYS A 37 2.03 5.89 10.32
CA CYS A 37 2.79 4.67 10.54
C CYS A 37 3.16 4.40 12.00
N ASN A 38 3.43 3.14 12.29
CA ASN A 38 4.06 2.76 13.54
C ASN A 38 5.44 3.43 13.68
N PRO A 39 5.82 3.86 14.89
CA PRO A 39 7.17 4.34 15.15
C PRO A 39 8.24 3.33 14.73
N GLY A 40 9.28 3.80 14.04
CA GLY A 40 10.37 3.02 13.49
C GLY A 40 10.13 2.46 12.08
N TRP A 41 8.94 2.63 11.50
CA TRP A 41 8.69 2.24 10.11
C TRP A 41 9.28 3.26 9.14
N SER A 42 9.70 2.82 7.96
CA SER A 42 10.24 3.72 6.93
C SER A 42 9.21 4.77 6.48
N CYS A 43 7.93 4.42 6.45
CA CYS A 43 6.85 5.33 6.08
C CYS A 43 6.62 6.42 7.13
N GLU A 44 6.93 6.22 8.41
CA GLU A 44 6.92 7.30 9.41
C GLU A 44 7.87 8.43 8.98
N LEU A 45 9.11 8.06 8.62
CA LEU A 45 10.13 9.02 8.22
C LEU A 45 9.73 9.78 6.95
N VAL A 46 9.10 9.09 5.99
CA VAL A 46 8.60 9.69 4.76
C VAL A 46 7.44 10.64 5.03
N ILE A 47 6.45 10.22 5.83
CA ILE A 47 5.30 11.07 6.17
C ILE A 47 5.76 12.33 6.90
N ASN A 48 6.58 12.20 7.94
CA ASN A 48 7.12 13.36 8.67
C ASN A 48 7.93 14.29 7.75
N HIS A 49 8.72 13.72 6.84
CA HIS A 49 9.44 14.49 5.84
C HIS A 49 8.51 15.21 4.87
N HIS A 50 7.44 14.56 4.38
CA HIS A 50 6.43 15.16 3.52
C HIS A 50 5.68 16.29 4.21
N LEU A 51 5.26 16.11 5.47
CA LEU A 51 4.57 17.16 6.22
C LEU A 51 5.41 18.44 6.30
N LYS A 52 6.72 18.30 6.54
CA LYS A 52 7.64 19.44 6.53
C LYS A 52 7.90 19.99 5.13
N ALA A 53 8.22 19.12 4.17
CA ALA A 53 8.62 19.53 2.82
C ALA A 53 7.47 20.22 2.06
N TYR A 54 6.23 19.82 2.34
CA TYR A 54 5.03 20.38 1.76
C TYR A 54 4.36 21.39 2.69
N GLU A 55 5.01 21.86 3.76
CA GLU A 55 4.50 22.90 4.67
C GLU A 55 3.08 22.60 5.20
N LEU A 56 2.86 21.36 5.64
CA LEU A 56 1.58 20.86 6.16
C LEU A 56 1.54 20.74 7.69
N GLU A 57 2.66 20.98 8.40
CA GLU A 57 2.76 20.77 9.85
C GLU A 57 1.74 21.62 10.66
N ASP A 58 1.29 22.75 10.10
CA ASP A 58 0.29 23.62 10.72
C ASP A 58 -1.15 23.12 10.56
N THR A 59 -1.43 22.29 9.55
CA THR A 59 -2.80 21.88 9.19
C THR A 59 -3.02 20.38 9.17
N VAL A 60 -1.96 19.56 9.25
CA VAL A 60 -2.05 18.10 9.23
C VAL A 60 -1.24 17.54 10.39
N GLU A 61 -1.86 16.68 11.18
CA GLU A 61 -1.21 15.88 12.21
C GLU A 61 -0.97 14.47 11.71
N HIS A 62 0.25 13.96 11.93
CA HIS A 62 0.57 12.55 11.72
C HIS A 62 0.19 11.75 12.97
N ASN A 63 -0.95 11.05 12.93
CA ASN A 63 -1.37 10.20 14.03
C ASN A 63 -0.53 8.92 14.00
N GLN A 64 0.36 8.80 14.97
CA GLN A 64 1.30 7.68 15.13
C GLN A 64 0.87 6.76 16.27
N GLY A 65 1.10 5.47 16.12
CA GLY A 65 0.72 4.48 17.13
C GLY A 65 0.66 3.08 16.54
N GLN A 66 -0.24 2.25 17.04
CA GLN A 66 -0.54 0.97 16.40
C GLN A 66 -1.43 1.21 15.19
N TYR A 67 -0.86 1.15 13.99
CA TYR A 67 -1.54 1.42 12.72
C TYR A 67 -2.86 0.67 12.59
N GLU A 68 -2.93 -0.61 12.95
CA GLU A 68 -4.17 -1.39 12.90
C GLU A 68 -5.29 -0.81 13.78
N ILE A 69 -4.96 -0.30 14.96
CA ILE A 69 -5.94 0.31 15.87
C ILE A 69 -6.39 1.65 15.31
N LEU A 70 -5.45 2.49 14.86
CA LEU A 70 -5.76 3.80 14.28
C LEU A 70 -6.60 3.66 13.00
N LEU A 71 -6.29 2.65 12.19
CA LEU A 71 -7.03 2.36 10.97
C LEU A 71 -8.43 1.81 11.26
N ALA A 72 -8.60 0.99 12.29
CA ALA A 72 -9.94 0.53 12.72
C ALA A 72 -10.83 1.69 13.21
N ASP A 73 -10.27 2.66 13.93
CA ASP A 73 -10.99 3.88 14.30
C ASP A 73 -11.39 4.71 13.06
N ALA A 74 -10.47 4.89 12.11
CA ALA A 74 -10.79 5.56 10.85
C ALA A 74 -11.88 4.84 10.06
N MET A 75 -11.86 3.50 10.02
CA MET A 75 -12.92 2.71 9.39
C MET A 75 -14.29 2.97 10.04
N THR A 76 -14.36 3.04 11.36
CA THR A 76 -15.60 3.38 12.08
C THR A 76 -16.12 4.75 11.66
N ARG A 77 -15.24 5.74 11.48
CA ARG A 77 -15.60 7.08 10.99
C ARG A 77 -16.07 7.05 9.53
N TYR A 78 -15.40 6.27 8.68
CA TYR A 78 -15.78 6.08 7.29
C TYR A 78 -17.18 5.47 7.17
N GLU A 79 -17.51 4.45 7.97
CA GLU A 79 -18.83 3.82 8.03
C GLU A 79 -19.94 4.79 8.48
N GLN A 80 -19.59 5.78 9.30
CA GLN A 80 -20.48 6.90 9.67
C GLN A 80 -20.61 7.96 8.56
N GLY A 81 -19.99 7.76 7.39
CA GLY A 81 -19.99 8.69 6.28
C GLY A 81 -19.10 9.91 6.47
N LYS A 82 -18.18 9.89 7.43
CA LYS A 82 -17.22 10.97 7.68
C LYS A 82 -15.99 10.84 6.77
N PRO A 83 -15.32 11.95 6.42
CA PRO A 83 -14.07 11.90 5.69
C PRO A 83 -12.96 11.23 6.53
N ILE A 84 -12.05 10.52 5.84
CA ILE A 84 -10.86 9.93 6.44
C ILE A 84 -9.63 10.27 5.61
N LEU A 85 -8.49 10.40 6.27
CA LEU A 85 -7.18 10.58 5.68
C LEU A 85 -6.23 9.55 6.30
N TYR A 86 -5.64 8.70 5.48
CA TYR A 86 -4.78 7.62 5.97
C TYR A 86 -3.68 7.32 4.96
N TYR A 87 -2.52 6.95 5.49
CA TYR A 87 -1.47 6.28 4.74
C TYR A 87 -1.90 4.84 4.46
N ALA A 88 -1.62 4.37 3.25
CA ALA A 88 -1.86 2.99 2.85
C ALA A 88 -0.64 2.45 2.10
N TYR A 89 -0.47 1.13 2.17
CA TYR A 89 0.54 0.39 1.43
C TYR A 89 -0.06 -0.94 0.98
N ASP A 90 0.44 -1.47 -0.13
CA ASP A 90 0.13 -2.83 -0.56
C ASP A 90 1.31 -3.76 -0.20
N THR A 91 1.08 -5.01 0.20
CA THR A 91 -0.18 -5.75 0.19
C THR A 91 -0.88 -5.74 1.55
N HIS A 92 -2.05 -5.13 1.63
CA HIS A 92 -2.77 -4.89 2.87
C HIS A 92 -4.30 -5.02 2.69
N TRP A 93 -4.97 -5.58 3.70
CA TRP A 93 -6.41 -5.84 3.71
C TRP A 93 -7.27 -4.60 3.40
N ILE A 94 -6.78 -3.41 3.79
CA ILE A 94 -7.52 -2.16 3.62
C ILE A 94 -7.88 -1.88 2.15
N SER A 95 -7.00 -2.26 1.21
CA SER A 95 -7.22 -2.05 -0.22
C SER A 95 -8.33 -2.96 -0.79
N THR A 96 -8.67 -4.05 -0.09
CA THR A 96 -9.81 -4.91 -0.42
C THR A 96 -11.13 -4.32 0.07
N VAL A 97 -11.10 -3.66 1.24
CA VAL A 97 -12.27 -3.04 1.90
C VAL A 97 -12.58 -1.66 1.31
N LEU A 98 -11.57 -0.80 1.22
CA LEU A 98 -11.63 0.54 0.64
C LEU A 98 -10.97 0.51 -0.74
N LYS A 99 -11.76 0.26 -1.79
CA LYS A 99 -11.23 0.08 -3.13
C LYS A 99 -10.79 1.42 -3.73
N PRO A 100 -9.53 1.56 -4.17
CA PRO A 100 -9.08 2.74 -4.89
C PRO A 100 -9.96 3.04 -6.10
N ASN A 101 -10.24 4.32 -6.35
CA ASN A 101 -11.13 4.86 -7.38
C ASN A 101 -12.63 4.59 -7.21
N ASN A 102 -13.03 3.83 -6.19
CA ASN A 102 -14.44 3.65 -5.82
C ASN A 102 -14.73 4.30 -4.46
N ASP A 103 -14.08 3.80 -3.42
CA ASP A 103 -14.32 4.21 -2.03
C ASP A 103 -13.36 5.33 -1.60
N VAL A 104 -12.11 5.24 -2.07
CA VAL A 104 -10.99 6.13 -1.75
C VAL A 104 -10.25 6.54 -3.01
N VAL A 105 -9.43 7.59 -2.91
CA VAL A 105 -8.56 8.04 -4.00
C VAL A 105 -7.18 8.27 -3.43
N TRP A 106 -6.16 7.94 -4.21
CA TRP A 106 -4.80 8.33 -3.90
C TRP A 106 -4.62 9.83 -4.15
N LEU A 107 -3.96 10.51 -3.23
CA LEU A 107 -3.55 11.89 -3.41
C LEU A 107 -2.16 11.93 -4.04
N GLU A 108 -1.99 12.80 -5.03
CA GLU A 108 -0.68 13.13 -5.56
C GLU A 108 0.09 14.03 -4.57
N VAL A 109 1.40 14.12 -4.76
CA VAL A 109 2.26 15.09 -4.06
C VAL A 109 2.70 16.19 -5.03
N PRO A 110 3.01 17.41 -4.56
CA PRO A 110 3.36 18.52 -5.45
C PRO A 110 4.73 18.32 -6.14
N PHE A 111 5.65 17.60 -5.49
CA PHE A 111 6.96 17.23 -6.02
C PHE A 111 7.55 16.09 -5.20
N THR A 112 8.47 15.31 -5.77
CA THR A 112 9.15 14.23 -5.02
C THR A 112 10.10 14.79 -3.97
N SER A 113 9.89 14.41 -2.72
CA SER A 113 10.73 14.82 -1.60
C SER A 113 10.83 13.69 -0.58
N LEU A 114 11.97 13.00 -0.52
CA LEU A 114 12.18 11.85 0.35
C LEU A 114 13.33 12.07 1.33
N PRO A 115 13.35 11.37 2.48
CA PRO A 115 14.48 11.40 3.40
C PRO A 115 15.79 11.01 2.71
N LYS A 116 16.86 11.76 2.95
CA LYS A 116 18.19 11.50 2.34
C LYS A 116 18.73 10.09 2.60
N SER A 117 18.30 9.45 3.70
CA SER A 117 18.67 8.07 4.04
C SER A 117 18.14 7.04 3.04
N MET A 118 17.13 7.38 2.23
CA MET A 118 16.59 6.53 1.16
C MET A 118 17.37 6.63 -0.14
N GLY A 119 18.42 7.45 -0.18
CA GLY A 119 19.27 7.64 -1.36
C GLY A 119 18.74 8.72 -2.31
N ASN A 120 19.31 8.74 -3.52
CA ASN A 120 18.97 9.72 -4.55
C ASN A 120 17.83 9.19 -5.42
N LEU A 121 16.59 9.38 -4.95
CA LEU A 121 15.38 9.06 -5.68
C LEU A 121 14.85 10.28 -6.42
N SER A 122 14.23 10.03 -7.57
CA SER A 122 13.67 11.03 -8.48
C SER A 122 12.16 10.85 -8.63
N GLU A 123 11.51 11.76 -9.35
CA GLU A 123 10.08 11.63 -9.65
C GLU A 123 9.72 10.35 -10.39
N LYS A 124 10.62 9.81 -11.22
CA LYS A 124 10.39 8.52 -11.87
C LYS A 124 10.24 7.36 -10.88
N ASP A 125 10.85 7.49 -9.72
CA ASP A 125 10.84 6.46 -8.67
C ASP A 125 9.59 6.55 -7.79
N THR A 126 8.85 7.66 -7.86
CA THR A 126 7.62 7.90 -7.07
C THR A 126 6.38 8.08 -7.93
N SER A 127 6.51 7.97 -9.25
CA SER A 127 5.42 8.19 -10.20
C SER A 127 4.97 6.92 -10.90
N LEU A 128 3.68 6.61 -10.78
CA LEU A 128 3.03 5.48 -11.44
C LEU A 128 1.88 6.00 -12.30
N ASP A 129 1.78 5.53 -13.54
CA ASP A 129 0.77 5.95 -14.53
C ASP A 129 0.67 7.47 -14.71
N GLY A 130 1.82 8.16 -14.66
CA GLY A 130 1.92 9.60 -14.85
C GLY A 130 1.52 10.45 -13.63
N LYS A 131 1.25 9.83 -12.48
CA LYS A 131 0.91 10.50 -11.22
C LYS A 131 2.00 10.32 -10.19
N ASN A 132 2.35 11.38 -9.48
CA ASN A 132 3.37 11.32 -8.43
C ASN A 132 2.74 11.08 -7.06
N PHE A 133 2.99 9.91 -6.47
CA PHE A 133 2.44 9.54 -5.16
C PHE A 133 3.39 9.83 -3.99
N GLY A 134 4.59 10.34 -4.27
CA GLY A 134 5.58 10.76 -3.27
C GLY A 134 6.31 9.64 -2.53
N PHE A 135 5.78 8.41 -2.54
CA PHE A 135 6.46 7.23 -2.02
C PHE A 135 7.20 6.51 -3.13
N GLN A 136 8.34 5.90 -2.80
CA GLN A 136 9.04 5.02 -3.73
C GLN A 136 8.12 3.86 -4.15
N ILE A 137 8.01 3.63 -5.45
CA ILE A 137 7.29 2.47 -5.98
C ILE A 137 8.01 1.21 -5.53
N MET A 138 7.32 0.41 -4.71
CA MET A 138 7.84 -0.86 -4.25
C MET A 138 7.46 -1.98 -5.22
N GLN A 139 8.44 -2.80 -5.58
CA GLN A 139 8.23 -4.05 -6.28
C GLN A 139 8.70 -5.21 -5.41
N GLN A 140 7.88 -6.24 -5.31
CA GLN A 140 8.23 -7.47 -4.62
C GLN A 140 8.85 -8.45 -5.63
N HIS A 141 10.01 -9.02 -5.26
CA HIS A 141 10.73 -9.95 -6.11
C HIS A 141 11.09 -11.22 -5.32
N ILE A 142 11.09 -12.35 -6.02
CA ILE A 142 11.68 -13.58 -5.49
C ILE A 142 13.20 -13.44 -5.57
N VAL A 143 13.86 -13.52 -4.42
CA VAL A 143 15.34 -13.51 -4.32
C VAL A 143 15.80 -14.89 -3.88
N ALA A 144 16.75 -15.46 -4.62
CA ALA A 144 17.28 -16.79 -4.34
C ALA A 144 18.81 -16.84 -4.47
N ASN A 145 19.41 -17.81 -3.78
CA ASN A 145 20.86 -18.01 -3.79
C ASN A 145 21.35 -18.41 -5.21
N LYS A 146 22.41 -17.78 -5.70
CA LYS A 146 22.93 -18.02 -7.06
C LYS A 146 23.32 -19.49 -7.29
N LYS A 147 24.05 -20.12 -6.37
CA LYS A 147 24.48 -21.53 -6.50
C LYS A 147 23.29 -22.49 -6.49
N PHE A 148 22.25 -22.17 -5.70
CA PHE A 148 21.00 -22.93 -5.74
C PHE A 148 20.35 -22.86 -7.11
N LEU A 149 20.25 -21.66 -7.70
CA LEU A 149 19.65 -21.48 -9.03
C LEU A 149 20.44 -22.14 -10.16
N GLU A 150 21.77 -22.15 -10.06
CA GLU A 150 22.66 -22.87 -11.00
C GLU A 150 22.40 -24.38 -10.97
N SER A 151 22.15 -24.94 -9.77
CA SER A 151 21.89 -26.37 -9.59
C SER A 151 20.42 -26.75 -9.85
N ASN A 152 19.51 -25.78 -9.92
CA ASN A 152 18.07 -26.00 -10.02
C ASN A 152 17.45 -25.13 -11.13
N PRO A 153 17.73 -25.42 -12.42
CA PRO A 153 17.27 -24.59 -13.53
C PRO A 153 15.74 -24.51 -13.63
N VAL A 154 15.02 -25.58 -13.25
CA VAL A 154 13.55 -25.58 -13.19
C VAL A 154 13.04 -24.59 -12.14
N ALA A 155 13.59 -24.61 -10.92
CA ALA A 155 13.20 -23.70 -9.86
C ALA A 155 13.51 -22.24 -10.24
N ARG A 156 14.70 -22.01 -10.82
CA ARG A 156 15.06 -20.70 -11.39
C ARG A 156 14.01 -20.23 -12.39
N LYS A 157 13.67 -21.08 -13.36
CA LYS A 157 12.70 -20.68 -14.38
C LYS A 157 11.31 -20.42 -13.80
N TRP A 158 10.89 -21.22 -12.83
CA TRP A 158 9.62 -21.01 -12.14
C TRP A 158 9.60 -19.67 -11.37
N PHE A 159 10.67 -19.33 -10.63
CA PHE A 159 10.77 -18.03 -9.94
C PHE A 159 10.74 -16.83 -10.90
N GLU A 160 11.26 -16.97 -12.12
CA GLU A 160 11.17 -15.93 -13.16
C GLU A 160 9.75 -15.75 -13.72
N LEU A 161 8.89 -16.77 -13.62
CA LEU A 161 7.55 -16.78 -14.21
C LEU A 161 6.44 -16.41 -13.24
N VAL A 162 6.59 -16.75 -11.96
CA VAL A 162 5.55 -16.56 -10.95
C VAL A 162 5.24 -15.10 -10.75
N GLN A 163 3.97 -14.76 -10.92
CA GLN A 163 3.42 -13.44 -10.68
C GLN A 163 2.08 -13.57 -9.99
N ILE A 164 2.03 -13.15 -8.73
CA ILE A 164 0.80 -13.08 -7.94
C ILE A 164 0.30 -11.63 -8.00
N PRO A 165 -0.93 -11.37 -8.48
CA PRO A 165 -1.51 -10.03 -8.45
C PRO A 165 -1.58 -9.46 -7.04
N VAL A 166 -1.27 -8.17 -6.88
CA VAL A 166 -1.41 -7.45 -5.61
C VAL A 166 -2.82 -7.55 -5.04
N ALA A 167 -3.85 -7.53 -5.90
CA ALA A 167 -5.23 -7.71 -5.48
C ALA A 167 -5.48 -9.04 -4.77
N ASP A 168 -4.86 -10.13 -5.23
CA ASP A 168 -5.01 -11.45 -4.61
C ASP A 168 -4.28 -11.52 -3.27
N MET A 169 -3.12 -10.85 -3.15
CA MET A 169 -2.39 -10.73 -1.89
C MET A 169 -3.15 -9.85 -0.87
N ASN A 170 -3.88 -8.83 -1.33
CA ASN A 170 -4.75 -8.01 -0.48
C ASN A 170 -5.96 -8.80 0.03
N VAL A 171 -6.51 -9.71 -0.78
CA VAL A 171 -7.55 -10.65 -0.34
C VAL A 171 -6.99 -11.61 0.71
N GLU A 172 -5.79 -12.15 0.49
CA GLU A 172 -5.13 -13.01 1.49
C GLU A 172 -4.93 -12.26 2.83
N SER A 173 -4.43 -11.02 2.77
CA SER A 173 -4.27 -10.18 3.96
C SER A 173 -5.59 -9.97 4.71
N LEU A 174 -6.71 -9.83 4.01
CA LEU A 174 -8.03 -9.69 4.63
C LEU A 174 -8.46 -10.98 5.34
N ARG A 175 -8.26 -12.15 4.74
CA ARG A 175 -8.61 -13.44 5.35
C ARG A 175 -7.84 -13.69 6.64
N ILE A 176 -6.54 -13.39 6.63
CA ILE A 176 -5.69 -13.44 7.83
C ILE A 176 -6.23 -12.51 8.91
N LYS A 177 -6.60 -11.26 8.56
CA LYS A 177 -7.21 -10.32 9.51
C LYS A 177 -8.52 -10.85 10.11
N GLU A 178 -9.33 -11.54 9.32
CA GLU A 178 -10.60 -12.12 9.73
C GLU A 178 -10.45 -13.40 10.58
N GLY A 179 -9.22 -13.85 10.83
CA GLY A 179 -8.89 -14.92 11.76
C GLY A 179 -8.45 -16.23 11.11
N GLU A 180 -8.33 -16.28 9.77
CA GLU A 180 -7.75 -17.41 9.06
C GLU A 180 -6.21 -17.29 9.01
N ASP A 181 -5.57 -17.23 10.19
CA ASP A 181 -4.15 -16.88 10.36
C ASP A 181 -3.23 -18.07 10.72
N GLN A 182 -3.78 -19.29 10.78
CA GLN A 182 -3.01 -20.49 11.09
C GLN A 182 -2.30 -21.05 9.85
N PRO A 183 -1.15 -21.77 10.01
CA PRO A 183 -0.42 -22.34 8.88
C PRO A 183 -1.28 -23.20 7.94
N GLU A 184 -2.24 -23.95 8.49
CA GLU A 184 -3.18 -24.77 7.73
C GLU A 184 -4.14 -23.93 6.88
N ASP A 185 -4.56 -22.77 7.37
CA ASP A 185 -5.39 -21.81 6.63
C ASP A 185 -4.60 -21.22 5.46
N ILE A 186 -3.39 -20.71 5.71
CA ILE A 186 -2.52 -20.15 4.66
C ILE A 186 -2.26 -21.18 3.55
N LEU A 187 -1.98 -22.43 3.91
CA LEU A 187 -1.80 -23.52 2.94
C LEU A 187 -3.06 -23.77 2.13
N ARG A 188 -4.23 -23.81 2.80
CA ARG A 188 -5.52 -23.98 2.15
C ARG A 188 -5.80 -22.82 1.18
N HIS A 189 -5.52 -21.58 1.55
CA HIS A 189 -5.72 -20.41 0.70
C HIS A 189 -4.84 -20.47 -0.55
N ALA A 190 -3.56 -20.86 -0.39
CA ALA A 190 -2.66 -21.05 -1.51
C ALA A 190 -3.17 -22.13 -2.48
N GLN A 191 -3.69 -23.25 -1.96
CA GLN A 191 -4.29 -24.31 -2.77
C GLN A 191 -5.57 -23.87 -3.48
N GLU A 192 -6.43 -23.10 -2.80
CA GLU A 192 -7.63 -22.48 -3.39
C GLU A 192 -7.26 -21.51 -4.51
N TRP A 193 -6.23 -20.66 -4.31
CA TRP A 193 -5.74 -19.74 -5.33
C TRP A 193 -5.20 -20.50 -6.55
N ILE A 194 -4.42 -21.57 -6.33
CA ILE A 194 -3.92 -22.43 -7.43
C ILE A 194 -5.09 -23.04 -8.19
N LYS A 195 -6.08 -23.61 -7.50
CA LYS A 195 -7.26 -24.22 -8.12
C LYS A 195 -8.04 -23.21 -8.97
N ASN A 196 -8.17 -21.97 -8.50
CA ASN A 196 -8.86 -20.89 -9.22
C ASN A 196 -8.02 -20.31 -10.37
N ASN A 197 -6.71 -20.57 -10.39
CA ASN A 197 -5.75 -20.12 -11.39
C ASN A 197 -5.05 -21.30 -12.08
N GLN A 198 -5.72 -22.44 -12.19
CA GLN A 198 -5.08 -23.72 -12.52
C GLN A 198 -4.32 -23.67 -13.84
N GLU A 199 -4.92 -23.12 -14.90
CA GLU A 199 -4.28 -22.97 -16.21
C GLU A 199 -3.00 -22.11 -16.14
N LYS A 200 -3.06 -20.99 -15.42
CA LYS A 200 -1.92 -20.09 -15.22
C LYS A 200 -0.79 -20.82 -14.48
N TYR A 201 -1.14 -21.52 -13.40
CA TYR A 201 -0.19 -22.27 -12.59
C TYR A 201 0.44 -23.43 -13.36
N ASP A 202 -0.36 -24.20 -14.11
CA ASP A 202 0.10 -25.31 -14.93
C ASP A 202 1.03 -24.83 -16.05
N ASN A 203 0.73 -23.69 -16.68
CA ASN A 203 1.60 -23.08 -17.68
C ASN A 203 2.98 -22.72 -17.10
N TRP A 204 3.02 -22.13 -15.90
CA TRP A 204 4.28 -21.85 -15.22
C TRP A 204 5.09 -23.12 -14.98
N LEU A 205 4.45 -24.20 -14.52
CA LEU A 205 5.12 -25.48 -14.28
C LEU A 205 5.62 -26.14 -15.57
N GLU A 206 4.79 -26.17 -16.62
CA GLU A 206 5.17 -26.74 -17.91
C GLU A 206 6.38 -25.99 -18.50
N THR A 207 6.33 -24.66 -18.49
CA THR A 207 7.41 -23.80 -18.99
C THR A 207 8.68 -23.97 -18.16
N ALA A 208 8.56 -24.04 -16.83
CA ALA A 208 9.71 -24.22 -15.95
C ALA A 208 10.39 -25.60 -16.15
N ARG A 209 9.61 -26.67 -16.31
CA ARG A 209 10.14 -28.03 -16.52
C ARG A 209 10.94 -28.17 -17.81
N LYS A 210 10.58 -27.41 -18.86
CA LYS A 210 11.34 -27.38 -20.13
C LYS A 210 12.77 -26.85 -19.96
N ALA A 211 13.06 -26.09 -18.88
CA ALA A 211 14.41 -25.60 -18.60
C ALA A 211 15.38 -26.67 -18.06
N ALA A 212 14.90 -27.89 -17.79
CA ALA A 212 15.77 -29.03 -17.43
C ALA A 212 16.40 -29.72 -18.65
N ASN A 213 15.92 -29.42 -19.86
CA ASN A 213 16.33 -30.07 -21.11
C ASN A 213 17.30 -29.21 -21.92
#